data_AF-A0A6V8NAZ5-F1
#
_entry.id   AF-A0A6V8NAZ5-F1
#
_cell.length_a   1.000
_cell.length_b   1.000
_cell.length_c   1.000
_cell.angle_alpha   90.00
_cell.angle_beta   90.00
_cell.angle_gamma   90.00
#
_symmetry.space_group_name_H-M   'P 1'
#
loop_
_entity.id
_entity.type
_entity.pdbx_description
1 polymer ?
#
loop_
_entity_poly.entity_id
_entity_poly.type
_entity_poly.pdbx_seq_one_letter_code
_entity_poly.pdbx_strand_id
1 'polypeptide(L)'
;MVTLRKSTQFFLLIALNLLVLAALVLHAEVRSREPAARRSASRILVRQLKLSDLCLFTEARYTRHPAMADRHAPFQDHPLALEHFPSGSLVTPPALRREAK
;
A
#
# COMPACT_ATOMS: atom_id res chain seq x y z
N MET A 1 4.52 -14.36 44.29
CA MET A 1 4.54 -13.62 43.01
C MET A 1 5.78 -14.02 42.24
N VAL A 2 5.63 -14.74 41.12
CA VAL A 2 6.78 -15.13 40.28
C VAL A 2 7.27 -13.88 39.56
N THR A 3 8.44 -13.37 39.94
CA THR A 3 9.08 -12.25 39.24
C THR A 3 9.73 -12.79 37.96
N LEU A 4 9.14 -12.47 36.82
CA LEU A 4 9.71 -12.76 35.50
C LEU A 4 10.97 -11.92 35.26
N ARG A 5 12.01 -12.55 34.70
CA ARG A 5 13.23 -11.82 34.27
C ARG A 5 12.87 -10.85 33.15
N LYS A 6 13.50 -9.68 33.13
CA LYS A 6 13.29 -8.63 32.11
C LYS A 6 13.51 -9.15 30.69
N SER A 7 14.48 -10.04 30.49
CA SER A 7 14.72 -10.70 29.20
C SER A 7 13.54 -11.57 28.77
N THR A 8 12.93 -12.33 29.69
CA THR A 8 11.74 -13.13 29.40
C THR A 8 10.57 -12.25 28.99
N GLN A 9 10.37 -11.10 29.65
CA GLN A 9 9.32 -10.14 29.25
C GLN A 9 9.56 -9.59 27.83
N PHE A 10 10.80 -9.25 27.50
CA PHE A 10 11.17 -8.78 26.16
C PHE A 10 10.92 -9.86 25.09
N PHE A 11 11.36 -11.10 25.32
CA PHE A 11 11.12 -12.19 24.36
C PHE A 11 9.64 -12.52 24.20
N LEU A 12 8.83 -12.44 25.27
CA LEU A 12 7.38 -12.60 25.18
C LEU A 12 6.74 -11.50 24.32
N LEU A 13 7.18 -10.24 24.48
CA LEU A 13 6.70 -9.13 23.66
C LEU A 13 7.04 -9.33 22.18
N ILE A 14 8.28 -9.72 21.88
CA ILE A 14 8.71 -9.99 20.50
C ILE A 14 7.92 -11.16 19.91
N ALA A 15 7.77 -12.26 20.66
CA ALA A 15 6.98 -13.42 20.23
C ALA A 15 5.52 -13.04 19.95
N LEU A 16 4.91 -12.21 20.80
CA LEU A 16 3.56 -11.68 20.58
C LEU A 16 3.48 -10.85 19.29
N ASN A 17 4.43 -9.95 19.05
CA ASN A 17 4.47 -9.14 17.83
C ASN A 17 4.63 -10.00 16.57
N LEU A 18 5.49 -11.02 16.61
CA LEU A 18 5.66 -11.96 15.50
C LEU A 18 4.38 -12.77 15.25
N LEU A 19 3.68 -13.17 16.31
CA LEU A 19 2.40 -13.87 16.19
C LEU A 19 1.31 -12.98 15.57
N VAL A 20 1.22 -11.72 16.00
CA VAL A 20 0.34 -10.72 15.40
C VAL A 20 0.68 -10.50 13.92
N LEU A 21 1.96 -10.34 13.59
CA LEU A 21 2.41 -10.17 12.21
C LEU A 21 2.04 -11.39 11.34
N ALA A 22 2.26 -12.60 11.85
CA ALA A 22 1.87 -13.83 11.14
C ALA A 22 0.35 -13.89 10.91
N ALA A 23 -0.45 -13.53 11.93
CA ALA A 23 -1.90 -13.46 11.80
C ALA A 23 -2.34 -12.43 10.74
N LEU A 24 -1.69 -11.26 10.68
CA LEU A 24 -1.97 -10.25 9.66
C LEU A 24 -1.64 -10.74 8.25
N VAL A 25 -0.51 -11.42 8.06
CA VAL A 25 -0.13 -11.99 6.75
C VAL A 25 -1.12 -13.08 6.32
N LEU A 26 -1.49 -13.99 7.23
CA LEU A 26 -2.49 -15.02 6.95
C LEU A 26 -3.86 -14.41 6.63
N HIS A 27 -4.28 -13.41 7.39
CA HIS A 27 -5.53 -12.69 7.13
C HIS A 27 -5.50 -11.99 5.77
N ALA A 28 -4.39 -11.33 5.43
CA ALA A 28 -4.21 -10.70 4.13
C ALA A 28 -4.29 -11.72 3.00
N GLU A 29 -3.65 -12.88 3.12
CA GLU A 29 -3.69 -13.93 2.10
C GLU A 29 -5.11 -14.51 1.91
N VAL A 30 -5.82 -14.80 3.00
CA VAL A 30 -7.22 -15.27 2.94
C VAL A 30 -8.11 -14.20 2.29
N ARG A 31 -7.96 -12.94 2.70
CA ARG A 31 -8.74 -11.81 2.17
C ARG A 31 -8.32 -11.42 0.76
N SER A 32 -7.15 -11.82 0.28
CA SER A 32 -6.65 -11.58 -1.08
C SER A 32 -7.28 -12.49 -2.14
N ARG A 33 -7.94 -13.57 -1.72
CA ARG A 33 -8.60 -14.56 -2.59
C ARG A 33 -10.05 -14.19 -2.92
N GLU A 34 -10.80 -13.66 -1.96
CA GLU A 34 -12.14 -13.07 -2.12
C GLU A 34 -12.30 -11.89 -3.13
N PRO A 35 -11.30 -11.01 -3.38
CA PRO A 35 -11.46 -9.82 -4.23
C PRO A 35 -11.32 -10.11 -5.72
N ALA A 36 -11.08 -11.34 -6.18
CA ALA A 36 -10.87 -11.61 -7.60
C ALA A 36 -12.10 -11.20 -8.45
N ALA A 37 -13.31 -11.52 -7.98
CA ALA A 37 -14.56 -11.14 -8.64
C ALA A 37 -14.82 -9.62 -8.56
N ARG A 38 -14.48 -8.99 -7.43
CA ARG A 38 -14.64 -7.53 -7.27
C ARG A 38 -13.65 -6.77 -8.16
N ARG A 39 -12.40 -7.24 -8.25
CA ARG A 39 -11.38 -6.70 -9.14
C ARG A 39 -11.77 -6.86 -10.61
N SER A 40 -12.34 -8.00 -11.01
CA SER A 40 -12.80 -8.18 -12.39
C SER A 40 -13.98 -7.27 -12.74
N ALA A 41 -14.95 -7.12 -11.83
CA ALA A 41 -16.07 -6.19 -12.00
C ALA A 41 -15.59 -4.74 -12.13
N SER A 42 -14.67 -4.29 -11.27
CA SER A 42 -14.07 -2.95 -11.36
C SER A 42 -13.33 -2.73 -12.68
N ARG A 43 -12.59 -3.75 -13.19
CA ARG A 43 -11.90 -3.66 -14.50
C ARG A 43 -12.88 -3.58 -15.66
N ILE A 44 -13.99 -4.30 -15.60
CA ILE A 44 -15.06 -4.22 -16.61
C ILE A 44 -15.65 -2.81 -16.62
N LEU A 45 -15.96 -2.25 -15.45
CA LEU A 45 -16.53 -0.90 -15.33
C LEU A 45 -15.61 0.17 -15.92
N VAL A 46 -14.30 0.12 -15.59
CA VAL A 46 -13.28 1.04 -16.14
C VAL A 46 -13.27 0.99 -17.66
N ARG A 47 -13.31 -0.23 -18.23
CA ARG A 47 -13.35 -0.43 -19.68
C ARG A 47 -14.63 0.12 -20.31
N GLN A 48 -15.78 -0.13 -19.69
CA GLN A 48 -17.08 0.32 -20.20
C GLN A 48 -17.21 1.85 -20.16
N LEU A 49 -16.73 2.48 -19.09
CA LEU A 49 -16.73 3.92 -18.92
C LEU A 49 -15.58 4.63 -19.64
N LYS A 50 -14.69 3.87 -20.31
CA LYS A 50 -13.48 4.39 -20.99
C LYS A 50 -12.60 5.24 -20.07
N LEU A 51 -12.49 4.84 -18.80
CA LEU A 51 -11.58 5.47 -17.85
C LEU A 51 -10.15 4.96 -18.07
N SER A 52 -9.15 5.83 -17.88
CA SER A 52 -7.74 5.45 -18.04
C SER A 52 -7.31 4.39 -17.03
N ASP A 53 -7.81 4.46 -15.79
CA ASP A 53 -7.48 3.58 -14.68
C ASP A 53 -8.51 3.68 -13.53
N LEU A 54 -8.38 2.78 -12.54
CA LEU A 54 -9.17 2.81 -11.31
C LEU A 54 -8.63 3.87 -10.35
N CYS A 55 -9.54 4.61 -9.71
CA CYS A 55 -9.18 5.46 -8.57
C CYS A 55 -8.79 4.60 -7.37
N LEU A 56 -7.49 4.44 -7.11
CA LEU A 56 -6.99 3.57 -6.04
C LEU A 56 -7.09 4.24 -4.65
N PHE A 57 -6.82 5.53 -4.59
CA PHE A 57 -6.86 6.36 -3.38
C PHE A 57 -7.54 7.68 -3.69
N THR A 58 -8.28 8.26 -2.75
CA THR A 58 -8.96 9.55 -2.95
C THR A 58 -8.18 10.72 -2.37
N GLU A 59 -7.14 10.47 -1.59
CA GLU A 59 -6.39 11.49 -0.85
C GLU A 59 -5.44 12.26 -1.78
N ALA A 60 -4.22 11.76 -2.01
CA ALA A 60 -3.24 12.44 -2.85
C ALA A 60 -3.63 12.38 -4.34
N ARG A 61 -3.62 13.54 -5.02
CA ARG A 61 -4.06 13.67 -6.43
C ARG A 61 -3.32 12.74 -7.38
N TYR A 62 -2.00 12.58 -7.20
CA TYR A 62 -1.14 11.73 -8.01
C TYR A 62 -1.27 10.23 -7.73
N THR A 63 -2.05 9.87 -6.70
CA THR A 63 -2.34 8.47 -6.33
C THR A 63 -3.74 8.02 -6.75
N ARG A 64 -4.60 8.94 -7.21
CA ARG A 64 -5.94 8.65 -7.75
C ARG A 64 -5.85 7.93 -9.08
N HIS A 65 -5.19 8.53 -10.06
CA HIS A 65 -5.09 8.01 -11.42
C HIS A 65 -3.61 7.89 -11.81
N PRO A 66 -2.87 6.87 -11.33
CA PRO A 66 -1.45 6.73 -11.60
C PRO A 66 -1.08 6.79 -13.09
N ALA A 67 -1.96 6.36 -14.00
CA ALA A 67 -1.71 6.44 -15.43
C ALA A 67 -1.66 7.89 -15.95
N MET A 68 -2.41 8.80 -15.33
CA MET A 68 -2.54 10.22 -15.72
C MET A 68 -1.87 11.17 -14.71
N ALA A 69 -1.24 10.62 -13.68
CA ALA A 69 -0.60 11.40 -12.64
C ALA A 69 0.65 12.11 -13.20
N ASP A 70 0.79 13.39 -12.87
CA ASP A 70 2.02 14.13 -13.14
C ASP A 70 3.17 13.53 -12.32
N ARG A 71 4.28 13.21 -13.01
CA ARG A 71 5.49 12.65 -12.39
C ARG A 71 6.16 13.60 -11.40
N HIS A 72 5.91 14.90 -11.52
CA HIS A 72 6.46 15.92 -10.64
C HIS A 72 5.54 16.25 -9.46
N ALA A 73 4.29 15.76 -9.47
CA ALA A 73 3.33 16.03 -8.41
C ALA A 73 3.77 15.62 -6.99
N PRO A 74 4.49 14.51 -6.76
CA PRO A 74 4.92 14.12 -5.40
C PRO A 74 5.93 15.07 -4.74
N PHE A 75 6.40 16.12 -5.43
CA PHE A 75 7.42 17.05 -4.96
C PHE A 75 7.10 18.51 -5.32
N GLN A 76 5.83 18.87 -5.47
CA GLN A 76 5.44 20.26 -5.73
C GLN A 76 5.46 21.14 -4.49
N ASP A 77 5.63 20.55 -3.30
CA ASP A 77 5.83 21.28 -2.05
C ASP A 77 7.29 21.72 -1.87
N HIS A 78 7.54 22.54 -0.84
CA HIS A 78 8.89 23.02 -0.55
C HIS A 78 9.85 21.86 -0.21
N PRO A 79 11.18 22.03 -0.43
CA PRO A 79 12.16 21.03 0.00
C PRO A 79 11.97 20.67 1.49
N LEU A 80 11.99 19.37 1.80
CA LEU A 80 11.76 18.81 3.14
C LEU A 80 10.31 18.93 3.69
N ALA A 81 9.33 19.29 2.86
CA ALA A 81 7.94 19.21 3.25
C ALA A 81 7.55 17.77 3.58
N LEU A 82 6.78 17.59 4.67
CA LEU A 82 6.21 16.30 5.01
C LEU A 82 4.95 16.09 4.17
N GLU A 83 4.89 14.96 3.47
CA GLU A 83 3.68 14.56 2.74
C GLU A 83 2.54 14.31 3.73
N HIS A 84 1.39 14.93 3.47
CA HIS A 84 0.20 14.83 4.31
C HIS A 84 -0.62 13.57 3.99
N PHE A 85 -0.46 13.03 2.79
CA PHE A 85 -1.25 11.90 2.32
C PHE A 85 -0.47 10.58 2.43
N PRO A 86 -0.88 9.65 3.32
CA PRO A 86 -0.18 8.37 3.49
C PRO A 86 -0.22 7.52 2.22
N SER A 87 -1.21 7.73 1.34
CA SER A 87 -1.29 7.06 0.04
C SER A 87 -0.08 7.34 -0.86
N GLY A 88 0.63 8.45 -0.66
CA GLY A 88 1.85 8.79 -1.39
C GLY A 88 2.95 7.74 -1.21
N SER A 89 3.06 7.12 -0.04
CA SER A 89 4.05 6.05 0.22
C SER A 89 3.67 4.69 -0.38
N LEU A 90 2.43 4.52 -0.84
CA LEU A 90 1.93 3.25 -1.39
C LEU A 90 2.08 3.18 -2.92
N VAL A 91 2.32 4.32 -3.58
CA VAL A 91 2.57 4.36 -5.02
C VAL A 91 4.07 4.29 -5.25
N THR A 92 4.51 3.17 -5.83
CA THR A 92 5.91 2.98 -6.20
C THR A 92 6.29 3.90 -7.35
N PRO A 93 7.54 4.42 -7.39
CA PRO A 93 8.03 5.13 -8.55
C PRO A 93 7.86 4.27 -9.82
N PRO A 94 7.60 4.88 -10.99
CA PRO A 94 7.49 4.12 -12.24
C PRO A 94 8.77 3.31 -12.44
N ALA A 95 8.61 2.04 -12.82
CA ALA A 95 9.75 1.17 -13.11
C ALA A 95 10.64 1.88 -14.14
N LEU A 96 11.92 2.08 -13.81
CA LEU A 96 12.90 2.58 -14.78
C LEU A 96 12.85 1.63 -15.98
N ARG A 97 12.34 2.09 -17.11
CA ARG A 97 12.44 1.35 -18.37
C ARG A 97 13.93 1.29 -18.68
N ARG A 98 14.58 0.16 -18.35
CA ARG A 98 15.86 -0.19 -18.95
C ARG A 98 15.59 -0.24 -20.44
N GLU A 99 16.11 0.72 -21.18
CA GLU A 99 16.10 0.68 -22.63
C GLU A 99 16.77 -0.64 -23.03
N ALA A 100 15.97 -1.56 -23.57
CA ALA A 100 16.50 -2.71 -24.27
C ALA A 100 17.23 -2.14 -25.49
N LYS A 101 18.55 -2.24 -25.45
CA LYS A 101 19.42 -1.91 -26.55
C LYS A 101 19.19 -2.89 -27.70
#